data_AF-A0A844FSG9-F1
#
_entry.id   AF-A0A844FSG9-F1
#
_cell.length_a   1.000
_cell.length_b   1.000
_cell.length_c   1.000
_cell.angle_alpha   90.00
_cell.angle_beta   90.00
_cell.angle_gamma   90.00
#
_symmetry.space_group_name_H-M   'P 1'
#
loop_
_entity.id
_entity.type
_entity.pdbx_description
1 polymer ?
#
loop_
_entity_poly.entity_id
_entity_poly.type
_entity_poly.pdbx_seq_one_letter_code
_entity_poly.pdbx_strand_id
1 'polypeptide(L)'
;MDLINKRGNYMRQIILNIIMTIPFGFLLPLVAKKMNLIKVVLITMTFSLSIEFFQFFSITYRATDITDVITNTLGGLIGYCLYKLFHSLFEY
;
A
#
# COMPACT_ATOMS: atom_id res chain seq x y z
N MET A 1 20.53 -4.72 22.86
CA MET A 1 19.15 -5.22 22.70
C MET A 1 18.27 -4.29 21.84
N ASP A 2 18.66 -3.03 21.60
CA ASP A 2 17.84 -2.09 20.81
C ASP A 2 17.88 -2.27 19.28
N LEU A 3 18.95 -2.83 18.72
CA LEU A 3 19.06 -3.03 17.26
C LEU A 3 18.11 -4.11 16.73
N ILE A 4 17.85 -5.16 17.52
CA ILE A 4 16.92 -6.24 17.16
C ILE A 4 15.48 -5.73 17.22
N ASN A 5 15.13 -4.98 18.27
CA ASN A 5 13.80 -4.38 18.42
C ASN A 5 13.51 -3.33 17.33
N LYS A 6 14.51 -2.52 16.94
CA LYS A 6 14.36 -1.54 15.86
C LYS A 6 14.13 -2.22 14.50
N ARG A 7 14.82 -3.33 14.22
CA ARG A 7 14.60 -4.18 13.03
C ARG A 7 13.22 -4.85 13.03
N GLY A 8 12.79 -5.40 14.16
CA GLY A 8 11.47 -6.04 14.30
C GLY A 8 10.32 -5.05 14.04
N ASN A 9 10.46 -3.82 14.55
CA ASN A 9 9.49 -2.76 14.31
C ASN A 9 9.41 -2.36 12.83
N TYR A 10 10.56 -2.32 12.13
CA TYR A 10 10.62 -1.98 10.71
C TYR A 10 9.95 -3.05 9.83
N MET A 11 10.28 -4.33 10.07
CA MET A 11 9.66 -5.45 9.34
C MET A 11 8.15 -5.52 9.57
N ARG A 12 7.72 -5.24 10.81
CA ARG A 12 6.30 -5.17 11.13
C ARG A 12 5.60 -4.03 10.36
N GLN A 13 6.22 -2.86 10.25
CA GLN A 13 5.68 -1.73 9.46
C GLN A 13 5.53 -2.09 7.98
N ILE A 14 6.60 -2.64 7.38
CA ILE A 14 6.60 -3.11 5.98
C ILE A 14 5.42 -4.06 5.72
N ILE A 15 5.25 -5.08 6.58
CA ILE A 15 4.21 -6.10 6.42
C ILE A 15 2.81 -5.49 6.59
N LEU A 16 2.61 -4.64 7.61
CA LEU A 16 1.32 -4.00 7.86
C LEU A 16 0.91 -3.06 6.72
N ASN A 17 1.86 -2.30 6.18
CA ASN A 17 1.65 -1.39 5.05
C ASN A 17 1.21 -2.16 3.79
N ILE A 18 1.92 -3.24 3.45
CA ILE A 18 1.54 -4.12 2.32
C ILE A 18 0.13 -4.71 2.52
N ILE A 19 -0.13 -5.30 3.69
CA ILE A 19 -1.42 -5.95 3.98
C ILE A 19 -2.57 -4.93 3.91
N MET A 20 -2.35 -3.72 4.40
CA MET A 20 -3.35 -2.66 4.39
C MET A 20 -3.71 -2.19 2.97
N THR A 21 -2.75 -2.14 2.05
CA THR A 21 -3.00 -1.63 0.69
C THR A 21 -3.44 -2.67 -0.33
N ILE A 22 -3.27 -3.97 -0.05
CA ILE A 22 -3.82 -5.06 -0.88
C ILE A 22 -5.33 -4.93 -1.14
N PRO A 23 -6.22 -4.83 -0.13
CA PRO A 23 -7.66 -4.73 -0.37
C PRO A 23 -8.01 -3.44 -1.13
N PHE A 24 -7.27 -2.36 -0.89
CA PHE A 24 -7.46 -1.10 -1.61
C PHE A 24 -7.13 -1.25 -3.11
N GLY A 25 -5.99 -1.88 -3.44
CA GLY A 25 -5.58 -2.15 -4.83
C GLY A 25 -6.53 -3.10 -5.57
N PHE A 26 -7.19 -4.01 -4.85
CA PHE A 26 -8.22 -4.91 -5.38
C PHE A 26 -9.56 -4.21 -5.62
N LEU A 27 -10.02 -3.40 -4.66
CA LEU A 27 -11.34 -2.76 -4.70
C LEU A 27 -11.38 -1.57 -5.66
N LEU A 28 -10.27 -0.86 -5.85
CA LEU A 28 -10.19 0.28 -6.78
C LEU A 28 -10.73 -0.03 -8.20
N PRO A 29 -10.20 -1.05 -8.92
CA PRO A 29 -10.71 -1.40 -10.24
C PRO A 29 -12.12 -2.01 -10.23
N LEU A 30 -12.57 -2.55 -9.09
CA LEU A 30 -13.93 -3.06 -8.92
C LEU A 30 -14.97 -1.92 -8.85
N VAL A 31 -14.64 -0.84 -8.13
CA VAL A 31 -15.55 0.31 -7.94
C VAL A 31 -15.51 1.27 -9.13
N ALA A 32 -14.32 1.53 -9.68
CA ALA A 32 -14.15 2.43 -10.80
C ALA A 32 -13.90 1.64 -12.10
N LYS A 33 -14.96 1.49 -12.91
CA LYS A 33 -14.86 0.92 -14.26
C LYS A 33 -13.79 1.66 -15.07
N LYS A 34 -12.88 0.91 -15.71
CA LYS A 34 -11.75 1.39 -16.54
C LYS A 34 -10.56 1.99 -15.75
N MET A 35 -10.27 1.49 -14.56
CA MET A 35 -9.00 1.77 -13.90
C MET A 35 -7.86 0.91 -14.47
N ASN A 36 -6.82 1.59 -14.96
CA ASN A 36 -5.59 0.95 -15.41
C ASN A 36 -4.60 0.85 -14.22
N LEU A 37 -3.66 -0.10 -14.30
CA LEU A 37 -2.62 -0.32 -13.28
C LEU A 37 -1.95 0.98 -12.81
N ILE A 38 -1.61 1.88 -13.75
CA ILE A 38 -0.97 3.17 -13.44
C ILE A 38 -1.85 4.04 -12.54
N LYS A 39 -3.18 4.04 -12.75
CA LYS A 39 -4.11 4.82 -11.89
C LYS A 39 -4.21 4.21 -10.49
N VAL A 40 -4.22 2.88 -10.38
CA VAL A 40 -4.23 2.19 -9.09
C VAL A 40 -2.95 2.50 -8.31
N VAL A 41 -1.80 2.42 -8.98
CA VAL A 41 -0.49 2.77 -8.40
C VAL A 41 -0.46 4.25 -7.98
N LEU A 42 -0.89 5.18 -8.83
CA LEU A 42 -0.92 6.60 -8.51
C LEU A 42 -1.84 6.92 -7.33
N ILE A 43 -3.05 6.36 -7.29
CA ILE A 43 -3.99 6.61 -6.18
C ILE A 43 -3.46 6.00 -4.88
N THR A 44 -2.90 4.79 -4.93
CA THR A 44 -2.28 4.14 -3.76
C THR A 44 -1.08 4.93 -3.27
N MET A 45 -0.26 5.47 -4.18
CA MET A 45 0.88 6.33 -3.87
C MET A 45 0.43 7.66 -3.26
N THR A 46 -0.58 8.33 -3.82
CA THR A 46 -1.14 9.58 -3.26
C THR A 46 -1.79 9.35 -1.90
N PHE A 47 -2.47 8.22 -1.71
CA PHE A 47 -3.05 7.83 -0.42
C PHE A 47 -1.95 7.56 0.63
N SER A 48 -0.91 6.83 0.25
CA SER A 48 0.28 6.62 1.10
C SER A 48 0.95 7.95 1.48
N LEU A 49 1.13 8.85 0.51
CA LEU A 49 1.70 10.18 0.73
C LEU A 49 0.83 11.03 1.67
N SER A 50 -0.50 10.86 1.58
CA SER A 50 -1.44 11.53 2.49
C SER A 50 -1.30 11.02 3.92
N ILE A 51 -1.16 9.70 4.12
CA ILE A 51 -0.91 9.10 5.45
C ILE A 51 0.40 9.62 6.04
N GLU A 52 1.46 9.67 5.23
CA GLU A 52 2.75 10.23 5.62
C GLU A 52 2.66 11.72 5.97
N PHE A 53 1.86 12.51 5.23
CA PHE A 53 1.62 13.92 5.53
C PHE A 53 0.93 14.12 6.89
N PHE A 54 -0.03 13.26 7.23
CA PHE A 54 -0.67 13.28 8.55
C PHE A 54 0.26 12.79 9.68
N GLN A 55 1.14 11.83 9.39
CA GLN A 55 2.17 11.38 10.33
C GLN A 55 3.25 12.44 10.56
N PHE A 56 3.64 13.20 9.54
CA PHE A 56 4.58 14.32 9.64
C PHE A 56 4.09 15.43 10.57
N PHE A 57 2.78 15.70 10.57
CA PHE A 57 2.15 16.64 11.51
C PHE A 57 1.91 16.08 12.91
N SER A 58 2.03 14.76 13.09
CA SER A 58 1.88 14.12 14.41
C SER A 58 3.20 14.23 15.19
N ILE A 59 3.11 14.47 16.51
CA ILE A 59 4.23 14.66 17.47
C ILE A 59 5.29 13.54 17.46
N THR A 60 5.00 12.41 16.81
CA THR A 60 5.97 11.35 16.55
C THR A 60 6.73 11.69 15.26
N TYR A 61 7.83 12.43 15.39
CA TYR A 61 8.81 12.75 14.35
C TYR A 61 9.47 11.46 13.80
N ARG A 62 8.70 10.60 13.14
CA ARG A 62 9.23 9.52 12.32
C ARG A 62 9.54 10.12 10.96
N ALA A 63 10.79 9.99 10.55
CA ALA A 63 11.22 10.33 9.20
C ALA A 63 10.24 9.69 8.22
N THR A 64 9.74 10.48 7.27
CA THR A 64 9.04 9.99 6.09
C THR A 64 9.93 8.94 5.44
N ASP A 65 9.68 7.67 5.72
CA ASP A 65 10.49 6.57 5.25
C ASP A 65 9.96 6.23 3.86
N ILE A 66 10.73 6.52 2.82
CA ILE A 66 10.42 6.15 1.42
C ILE A 66 9.99 4.67 1.30
N THR A 67 10.46 3.84 2.22
CA THR A 67 10.05 2.44 2.39
C THR A 67 8.56 2.27 2.58
N ASP A 68 7.86 3.17 3.26
CA ASP A 68 6.41 3.11 3.47
C ASP A 68 5.65 3.36 2.15
N VAL A 69 6.05 4.37 1.36
CA VAL A 69 5.54 4.56 -0.02
C VAL A 69 5.78 3.33 -0.88
N ILE A 70 6.98 2.75 -0.85
CA ILE A 70 7.33 1.57 -1.66
C ILE A 70 6.47 0.37 -1.25
N THR A 71 6.33 0.11 0.05
CA THR A 71 5.58 -1.04 0.59
C THR A 71 4.08 -0.90 0.35
N ASN A 72 3.53 0.31 0.54
CA ASN A 72 2.14 0.61 0.19
C ASN A 72 1.87 0.43 -1.30
N THR A 73 2.79 0.88 -2.16
CA THR A 73 2.69 0.69 -3.62
C THR A 73 2.73 -0.79 -4.02
N LEU A 74 3.61 -1.57 -3.38
CA LEU A 74 3.70 -3.03 -3.60
C LEU A 74 2.40 -3.74 -3.22
N GLY A 75 1.81 -3.41 -2.07
CA GLY A 75 0.51 -4.00 -1.69
C GLY A 75 -0.61 -3.62 -2.67
N GLY A 76 -0.65 -2.38 -3.16
CA GLY A 76 -1.59 -1.97 -4.21
C GLY A 76 -1.42 -2.73 -5.53
N LEU A 77 -0.17 -2.98 -5.96
CA LEU A 77 0.15 -3.80 -7.12
C LEU A 77 -0.32 -5.25 -6.93
N ILE A 78 -0.05 -5.86 -5.78
CA ILE A 78 -0.50 -7.22 -5.43
C ILE A 78 -2.03 -7.29 -5.47
N GLY A 79 -2.72 -6.31 -4.86
CA GLY A 79 -4.18 -6.21 -4.87
C GLY A 79 -4.76 -6.15 -6.29
N TYR A 80 -4.16 -5.36 -7.18
CA TYR A 80 -4.57 -5.28 -8.58
C TYR A 80 -4.33 -6.59 -9.34
N CYS A 81 -3.21 -7.26 -9.11
CA CYS A 81 -2.93 -8.57 -9.70
C CYS A 81 -3.98 -9.61 -9.26
N LEU A 82 -4.36 -9.61 -7.99
CA LEU A 82 -5.43 -10.46 -7.46
C LEU A 82 -6.79 -10.13 -8.11
N TYR A 83 -7.10 -8.84 -8.32
CA TYR A 83 -8.30 -8.43 -9.04
C TYR A 83 -8.31 -8.98 -10.46
N LYS A 84 -7.19 -8.86 -11.19
CA LYS A 84 -7.10 -9.35 -12.57
C LYS A 84 -7.26 -10.87 -12.65
N LEU A 85 -6.66 -11.59 -11.71
CA LEU A 85 -6.81 -13.05 -11.61
C LEU A 85 -8.27 -13.44 -11.31
N PHE A 86 -8.89 -12.78 -10.33
CA PHE A 86 -10.29 -13.01 -9.98
C PHE A 86 -11.21 -12.71 -11.16
N HIS A 87 -11.09 -11.54 -11.78
CA HIS A 87 -11.88 -11.17 -12.95
C HIS A 87 -11.72 -12.16 -14.11
N SER A 88 -10.49 -12.62 -14.38
CA SER A 88 -10.22 -13.63 -15.42
C SER A 88 -10.80 -15.02 -15.09
N LEU A 89 -11.02 -15.35 -13.82
CA LEU A 89 -11.62 -16.63 -13.39
C LEU A 89 -13.16 -16.59 -13.43
N PHE A 90 -13.77 -15.43 -13.23
CA PHE A 90 -15.22 -15.27 -13.16
C PHE A 90 -15.87 -14.81 -14.48
N GLU A 91 -15.12 -14.25 -15.42
CA GLU A 91 -15.61 -13.91 -16.77
C GLU A 91 -15.32 -14.99 -17.84
N TYR A 92 -15.12 -16.24 -17.43
CA TYR A 92 -15.12 -17.43 -18.30
C TYR A 92 -16.51 -18.10 -18.29
#